data_AF-A0A024JSN6-F1
#
_entry.id   AF-A0A024JSN6-F1
#
_cell.length_a   1.000
_cell.length_b   1.000
_cell.length_c   1.000
_cell.angle_alpha   90.00
_cell.angle_beta   90.00
_cell.angle_gamma   90.00
#
_symmetry.space_group_name_H-M   'P 1'
#
loop_
_entity.id
_entity.type
_entity.pdbx_description
1 polymer ?
#
loop_
_entity_poly.entity_id
_entity_poly.type
_entity_poly.pdbx_seq_one_letter_code
_entity_poly.pdbx_strand_id
1 'polypeptide(L)' 'MHALTFHEPDRTDAAEWLTDHGWQVKAVNNREEMARLGRAVPEDLADDAVRSTLLRACFGGPSH' A
#
# COMPACT_ATOMS: atom_id res chain seq x y z
N MET A 1 25.45 -0.58 15.73
CA MET A 1 24.03 -0.28 15.51
C MET A 1 23.51 -1.27 14.49
N HIS A 2 22.86 -2.34 14.93
CA HIS A 2 22.26 -3.31 14.01
C HIS A 2 20.81 -2.88 13.79
N ALA A 3 20.52 -2.34 12.61
CA ALA A 3 19.14 -2.09 12.22
C ALA A 3 18.48 -3.44 11.91
N LEU A 4 17.40 -3.77 12.62
CA LEU A 4 16.50 -4.88 12.30
C LEU A 4 15.61 -4.46 11.12
N THR A 5 16.23 -4.11 10.00
CA THR A 5 15.48 -3.82 8.78
C THR A 5 15.24 -5.16 8.10
N PHE A 6 14.04 -5.71 8.29
CA PHE A 6 13.60 -6.90 7.56
C PHE A 6 13.55 -6.55 6.07
N HIS A 7 14.57 -6.97 5.33
CA HIS A 7 14.73 -6.71 3.90
C HIS A 7 14.35 -7.98 3.14
N GLU A 8 13.09 -8.08 2.73
CA GLU A 8 12.59 -9.15 1.88
C GLU A 8 12.38 -8.57 0.47
N PRO A 9 13.39 -8.68 -0.42
CA PRO A 9 13.33 -8.06 -1.74
C PRO A 9 12.24 -8.65 -2.64
N ASP A 10 11.87 -9.91 -2.38
CA ASP A 10 10.83 -10.64 -3.13
C ASP A 10 9.46 -10.60 -2.41
N ARG A 11 9.23 -9.57 -1.58
CA ARG A 11 7.94 -9.43 -0.91
C ARG A 11 6.84 -9.30 -1.96
N THR A 12 5.99 -10.32 -2.04
CA THR A 12 4.82 -10.32 -2.92
C THR A 12 3.98 -9.07 -2.67
N ASP A 13 3.50 -8.44 -3.75
CA ASP A 13 2.56 -7.34 -3.64
C ASP A 13 1.29 -7.85 -2.94
N ALA A 14 0.97 -7.26 -1.78
CA ALA A 14 -0.13 -7.74 -0.96
C ALA A 14 -1.50 -7.56 -1.65
N ALA A 15 -1.63 -6.56 -2.53
CA ALA A 15 -2.87 -6.35 -3.27
C ALA A 15 -3.03 -7.39 -4.38
N GLU A 16 -1.94 -7.72 -5.08
CA GLU A 16 -1.90 -8.80 -6.07
C GLU A 16 -2.25 -10.14 -5.40
N TRP A 17 -1.54 -10.49 -4.33
CA TRP A 17 -1.78 -11.75 -3.61
C TRP A 17 -3.24 -11.88 -3.14
N LEU A 18 -3.79 -10.84 -2.51
CA LEU A 18 -5.19 -10.88 -2.04
C LEU A 18 -6.18 -11.02 -3.21
N THR A 19 -5.93 -10.33 -4.32
CA THR A 19 -6.77 -10.42 -5.53
C THR A 19 -6.77 -11.84 -6.09
N ASP A 20 -5.60 -12.47 -6.19
CA ASP A 20 -5.46 -13.86 -6.66
C ASP A 20 -6.16 -14.87 -5.75
N HIS A 21 -6.36 -14.51 -4.47
CA HIS A 21 -7.03 -15.35 -3.47
C HIS A 21 -8.52 -15.01 -3.30
N GLY A 22 -9.13 -14.36 -4.29
CA GLY A 22 -10.58 -14.12 -4.34
C GLY A 22 -11.07 -12.94 -3.49
N TRP A 23 -10.16 -12.08 -3.04
CA TRP A 23 -10.55 -10.86 -2.34
C TRP A 23 -10.78 -9.72 -3.33
N GLN A 24 -11.78 -8.90 -3.06
CA GLN A 24 -11.91 -7.62 -3.74
C GLN A 24 -11.05 -6.60 -2.99
N VAL A 25 -10.02 -6.08 -3.67
CA VAL A 25 -9.02 -5.20 -3.08
C VAL A 25 -9.17 -3.77 -3.62
N LYS A 26 -9.01 -2.79 -2.74
CA LYS A 26 -8.78 -1.39 -3.08
C LYS A 26 -7.48 -0.94 -2.44
N ALA A 27 -6.55 -0.48 -3.27
CA ALA A 27 -5.28 0.07 -2.86
C ALA A 27 -5.20 1.55 -3.25
N VAL A 28 -4.67 2.39 -2.37
CA VAL A 28 -4.46 3.82 -2.64
C VAL A 28 -3.06 4.21 -2.20
N ASN A 29 -2.31 4.90 -3.07
CA ASN A 29 -1.01 5.43 -2.71
C ASN A 29 -1.16 6.54 -1.66
N ASN A 30 -0.33 6.53 -0.62
CA ASN A 30 -0.44 7.51 0.46
C ASN A 30 -0.28 8.96 -0.02
N ARG A 31 0.55 9.24 -1.04
CA ARG A 31 0.74 10.59 -1.58
C ARG A 31 -0.48 11.08 -2.34
N GLU A 32 -1.10 10.20 -3.11
CA GLU A 32 -2.36 10.51 -3.80
C GLU A 32 -3.47 10.81 -2.79
N GLU A 33 -3.58 10.00 -1.73
CA GLU A 33 -4.57 10.23 -0.68
C GLU A 33 -4.30 11.52 0.11
N MET A 34 -3.04 11.78 0.45
CA MET A 34 -2.64 13.03 1.09
C MET A 34 -2.95 14.24 0.20
N ALA A 35 -2.67 14.16 -1.10
CA ALA A 35 -3.00 15.22 -2.06
C ALA A 35 -4.52 15.45 -2.15
N ARG A 36 -5.32 14.37 -2.24
CA ARG A 36 -6.78 14.42 -2.23
C ARG A 36 -7.35 15.12 -0.99
N LEU A 37 -6.67 14.98 0.15
CA LEU A 37 -7.02 15.61 1.43
C LEU A 37 -6.44 17.02 1.61
N GLY A 38 -5.77 17.60 0.60
CA GLY A 38 -5.16 18.93 0.71
C GLY A 38 -3.93 18.96 1.62
N ARG A 39 -3.18 17.85 1.65
CA ARG A 39 -1.95 17.64 2.42
C ARG A 39 -0.83 17.08 1.55
N ALA A 40 -0.78 17.48 0.27
CA ALA A 40 0.22 17.01 -0.68
C ALA A 40 1.64 17.19 -0.12
N VAL A 41 2.51 16.20 -0.37
CA VAL A 41 3.92 16.29 -0.03
C VAL A 41 4.60 17.31 -0.96
N PRO A 42 5.33 18.30 -0.43
CA PRO A 42 6.12 19.21 -1.24
C PRO A 42 7.14 18.48 -2.14
N GLU A 43 7.40 18.98 -3.34
CA GLU A 43 8.30 18.33 -4.31
C GLU A 43 9.73 18.16 -3.78
N ASP A 44 10.23 19.14 -3.03
CA ASP A 44 11.54 19.13 -2.39
C ASP A 44 11.68 18.06 -1.30
N LEU A 45 10.56 17.53 -0.80
CA LEU A 45 10.52 16.45 0.18
C LEU A 45 10.02 15.13 -0.43
N ALA A 46 9.75 15.09 -1.74
CA ALA A 46 9.12 13.95 -2.39
C ALA A 46 10.02 12.71 -2.44
N ASP A 47 11.33 12.81 -2.31
CA ASP A 47 12.19 11.62 -2.26
C ASP A 47 12.36 11.08 -0.84
N ASP A 48 12.38 11.97 0.16
CA ASP A 48 12.55 11.60 1.56
C ASP A 48 11.24 11.19 2.25
N ALA A 49 10.09 11.60 1.70
CA ALA A 49 8.79 11.28 2.29
C ALA A 49 8.46 9.79 2.20
N VAL A 50 8.03 9.23 3.33
CA VAL A 50 7.58 7.84 3.46
C VAL A 50 6.57 7.48 2.37
N ARG A 51 6.79 6.35 1.71
CA ARG A 51 5.89 5.76 0.72
C ARG A 51 5.17 4.58 1.36
N SER A 52 3.86 4.56 1.27
CA SER A 52 3.04 3.45 1.72
C SER A 52 1.78 3.33 0.87
N THR A 53 1.18 2.15 0.88
CA THR A 53 -0.09 1.85 0.21
C THR A 53 -1.14 1.55 1.27
N LEU A 54 -2.24 2.30 1.27
CA LEU A 54 -3.41 2.00 2.08
C LEU A 54 -4.22 0.93 1.37
N LEU A 55 -4.34 -0.24 2.00
CA LEU A 55 -5.02 -1.39 1.44
C LEU A 55 -6.30 -1.69 2.22
N ARG A 56 -7.42 -1.82 1.49
CA ARG A 56 -8.68 -2.36 2.01
C ARG A 56 -9.08 -3.57 1.17
N ALA A 57 -9.32 -4.70 1.82
CA ALA A 57 -9.81 -5.91 1.17
C ALA A 57 -11.11 -6.36 1.81
N CYS A 58 -12.04 -6.85 0.99
CA CYS A 58 -13.25 -7.53 1.46
C CYS A 58 -13.37 -8.90 0.79
N PHE A 59 -13.65 -9.91 1.60
CA PHE A 59 -13.95 -11.26 1.14
C PHE A 59 -15.46 -11.45 1.16
N GLY A 60 -16.06 -11.66 -0.02
CA GLY A 60 -17.50 -11.88 -0.16
C GLY A 60 -17.95 -13.30 0.21
N GLY A 61 -17.02 -14.21 0.50
CA GLY A 61 -17.31 -15.64 0.56
C GLY A 61 -17.62 -16.24 -0.82
N PRO A 62 -17.68 -17.57 -0.96
CA PRO A 62 -18.17 -18.19 -2.19
C PRO A 62 -19.61 -17.73 -2.44
N SER A 63 -19.89 -17.24 -3.65
CA SER A 63 -21.27 -17.10 -4.14
C SER A 63 -21.84 -18.50 -4.35
N HIS A 64 -22.46 -19.05 -3.30
CA HIS A 64 -23.27 -20.27 -3.38
C HIS A 64 -24.65 -19.96 -3.96
#